data_AF-A0A7W5MZ09-F1
#
_entry.id   AF-A0A7W5MZ09-F1
#
_cell.length_a   1.000
_cell.length_b   1.000
_cell.length_c   1.000
_cell.angle_alpha   90.00
_cell.angle_beta   90.00
_cell.angle_gamma   90.00
#
_symmetry.space_group_name_H-M   'P 1'
#
loop_
_entity.id
_entity.type
_entity.pdbx_description
1 polymer ?
#
loop_
_entity_poly.entity_id
_entity_poly.type
_entity_poly.pdbx_seq_one_letter_code
_entity_poly.pdbx_strand_id
1 'polypeptide(L)'
;MTNNSANRANAQADLDRPEVAFEAMTHKLAALVAAVEGFAARQQELHSRDYTEDLARIHACQDDAAAALETLASSPALQLTPEAIAGQIYHATARASEVERQHFGAARIDLDRTVLTINDIVQSILRGLQQLRWLGVAAAIGVVTGFLLGWVVPDVVDRAVPEGWHWPEERAASLLQRDGWATGERMLQVSDPQRWQALREAASVWASNVKALEACQQRAAKAGKGVNCSILVGGPQR
;
A
#
# COMPACT_ATOMS: atom_id res chain seq x y z
N MET A 1 -13.28 13.60 -112.43
CA MET A 1 -11.93 13.00 -112.50
C MET A 1 -11.57 12.81 -113.97
N THR A 2 -10.90 13.78 -114.62
CA THR A 2 -10.13 13.53 -115.86
C THR A 2 -9.17 14.66 -116.25
N ASN A 3 -9.26 15.89 -115.70
CA ASN A 3 -8.32 16.97 -116.06
C ASN A 3 -7.25 17.35 -115.02
N ASN A 4 -7.19 16.70 -113.84
CA ASN A 4 -6.08 16.97 -112.90
C ASN A 4 -4.73 16.47 -113.46
N SER A 5 -4.77 15.47 -114.34
CA SER A 5 -3.63 14.99 -115.13
C SER A 5 -3.24 15.98 -116.23
N ALA A 6 -4.21 16.65 -116.86
CA ALA A 6 -3.98 17.69 -117.86
C ALA A 6 -3.35 18.96 -117.23
N ASN A 7 -3.74 19.31 -116.00
CA ASN A 7 -3.19 20.47 -115.30
C ASN A 7 -1.76 20.24 -114.79
N ARG A 8 -1.43 19.01 -114.38
CA ARG A 8 -0.06 18.66 -113.97
C ARG A 8 0.89 18.49 -115.17
N ALA A 9 0.39 18.01 -116.31
CA ALA A 9 1.15 17.96 -117.56
C ALA A 9 1.43 19.36 -118.14
N ASN A 10 0.48 20.30 -118.04
CA ASN A 10 0.69 21.70 -118.44
C ASN A 10 1.65 22.46 -117.51
N ALA A 11 1.56 22.28 -116.20
CA ALA A 11 2.48 22.94 -115.27
C ALA A 11 3.93 22.45 -115.42
N GLN A 12 4.12 21.17 -115.78
CA GLN A 12 5.46 20.63 -116.05
C GLN A 12 6.00 21.06 -117.42
N ALA A 13 5.14 21.17 -118.44
CA ALA A 13 5.53 21.64 -119.77
C ALA A 13 5.81 23.16 -119.85
N ASP A 14 5.28 23.95 -118.90
CA ASP A 14 5.54 25.40 -118.81
C ASP A 14 6.87 25.72 -118.09
N LEU A 15 7.40 24.78 -117.29
CA LEU A 15 8.69 24.89 -116.60
C LEU A 15 9.89 24.53 -117.49
N ASP A 16 9.69 23.88 -118.64
CA ASP A 16 10.75 23.55 -119.62
C ASP A 16 11.07 24.70 -120.59
N ARG A 17 10.40 25.86 -120.43
CA ARG A 17 10.74 27.11 -121.14
C ARG A 17 11.70 27.92 -120.26
N PRO A 18 12.97 28.13 -120.68
CA PRO A 18 13.97 28.76 -119.82
C PRO A 18 13.56 30.16 -119.35
N GLU A 19 12.77 30.87 -120.15
CA GLU A 19 12.36 32.24 -119.92
C GLU A 19 11.44 32.39 -118.68
N VAL A 20 10.54 31.43 -118.45
CA VAL A 20 9.60 31.44 -117.31
C VAL A 20 10.31 31.06 -116.00
N ALA A 21 11.30 30.17 -116.08
CA ALA A 21 12.11 29.79 -114.92
C ALA A 21 13.03 30.92 -114.44
N PHE A 22 13.59 31.71 -115.36
CA PHE A 22 14.40 32.88 -115.02
C PHE A 22 13.57 33.96 -114.33
N GLU A 23 12.36 34.23 -114.80
CA GLU A 23 11.49 35.23 -114.19
C GLU A 23 11.08 34.83 -112.76
N ALA A 24 10.78 33.56 -112.54
CA ALA A 24 10.49 33.02 -111.21
C ALA A 24 11.70 33.08 -110.26
N MET A 25 12.91 32.85 -110.76
CA MET A 25 14.14 32.99 -109.96
C MET A 25 14.43 34.45 -109.61
N THR A 26 14.28 35.37 -110.55
CA THR A 26 14.48 36.81 -110.32
C THR A 26 13.52 37.34 -109.26
N HIS A 27 12.27 36.88 -109.26
CA HIS A 27 11.29 37.28 -108.24
C HIS A 27 11.67 36.78 -106.84
N LYS A 28 12.16 35.54 -106.73
CA LYS A 28 12.64 35.00 -105.45
C LYS A 28 13.90 35.72 -104.95
N LEU A 29 14.81 36.08 -105.85
CA LEU A 29 16.03 36.80 -105.51
C LEU A 29 15.70 38.22 -105.01
N ALA A 30 14.73 38.89 -105.65
CA ALA A 30 14.23 40.20 -105.20
C ALA A 30 13.60 40.12 -103.79
N ALA A 31 12.84 39.06 -103.49
CA ALA A 31 12.26 38.86 -102.17
C ALA A 31 13.33 38.63 -101.08
N LEU A 32 14.40 37.88 -101.42
CA LEU A 32 15.51 37.61 -100.50
C LEU A 32 16.34 38.88 -100.24
N VAL A 33 16.59 39.69 -101.28
CA VAL A 33 17.25 40.99 -101.16
C VAL A 33 16.44 41.93 -100.26
N ALA A 34 15.12 42.03 -100.46
CA ALA A 34 14.27 42.85 -99.61
C ALA A 34 14.25 42.39 -98.15
N ALA A 35 14.28 41.08 -97.89
CA ALA A 35 14.35 40.53 -96.53
C ALA A 35 15.70 40.82 -95.86
N VAL A 36 16.81 40.74 -96.61
CA VAL A 36 18.15 41.06 -96.11
C VAL A 36 18.29 42.56 -95.84
N GLU A 37 17.77 43.42 -96.72
CA GLU A 37 17.73 44.86 -96.49
C GLU A 37 16.88 45.22 -95.26
N GLY A 38 15.72 44.56 -95.09
CA GLY A 38 14.87 44.73 -93.90
C GLY A 38 15.51 44.20 -92.60
N PHE A 39 16.37 43.19 -92.68
CA PHE A 39 17.17 42.73 -91.54
C PHE A 39 18.32 43.70 -91.23
N ALA A 40 19.02 44.18 -92.26
CA ALA A 40 20.10 45.14 -92.13
C ALA A 40 19.62 46.46 -91.51
N ALA A 41 18.43 46.95 -91.90
CA ALA A 41 17.81 48.14 -91.32
C ALA A 41 17.53 47.98 -89.82
N ARG A 42 16.99 46.82 -89.39
CA ARG A 42 16.78 46.53 -87.96
C ARG A 42 18.08 46.33 -87.19
N GLN A 43 19.11 45.76 -87.81
CA GLN A 43 20.41 45.58 -87.18
C GLN A 43 21.11 46.93 -86.93
N GLN A 44 20.96 47.91 -87.83
CA GLN A 44 21.44 49.28 -87.62
C GLN A 44 20.71 49.98 -86.47
N GLU A 45 19.41 49.75 -86.30
CA GLU A 45 18.63 50.28 -85.17
C GLU A 45 19.02 49.63 -83.83
N LEU A 46 19.33 48.33 -83.82
CA LEU A 46 19.84 47.64 -82.63
C LEU A 46 21.25 48.10 -82.22
N HIS A 47 22.11 48.40 -83.18
CA HIS A 47 23.49 48.85 -82.92
C HIS A 47 23.60 50.30 -82.45
N SER A 48 22.55 51.12 -82.62
CA SER A 48 22.54 52.51 -82.16
C SER A 48 22.03 52.69 -80.72
N ARG A 49 21.60 51.60 -80.06
CA ARG A 49 21.11 51.65 -78.67
C ARG A 49 22.26 51.33 -77.73
N ASP A 50 22.59 52.28 -76.87
CA ASP A 50 23.68 52.12 -75.91
C ASP A 50 23.20 51.27 -74.71
N TYR A 51 23.68 50.02 -74.63
CA TYR A 51 23.34 49.07 -73.55
C TYR A 51 24.28 49.17 -72.35
N THR A 52 25.23 50.09 -72.37
CA THR A 52 26.24 50.25 -71.31
C THR A 52 25.60 50.56 -69.96
N GLU A 53 24.52 51.35 -69.93
CA GLU A 53 23.80 51.68 -68.71
C GLU A 53 23.06 50.48 -68.10
N ASP A 54 22.41 49.66 -68.94
CA ASP A 54 21.69 48.47 -68.48
C ASP A 54 22.68 47.40 -67.98
N LEU A 55 23.81 47.22 -68.66
CA LEU A 55 24.85 46.28 -68.22
C LEU A 55 25.49 46.73 -66.89
N ALA A 56 25.73 48.03 -66.72
CA ALA A 56 26.23 48.59 -65.47
C ALA A 56 25.25 48.36 -64.31
N ARG A 57 23.93 48.48 -64.57
CA ARG A 57 22.90 48.21 -63.57
C ARG A 57 22.84 46.74 -63.15
N ILE A 58 23.02 45.81 -64.09
CA ILE A 58 23.07 44.37 -63.78
C ILE A 58 24.30 44.05 -62.94
N HIS A 59 25.47 44.62 -63.29
CA HIS A 59 26.68 44.45 -62.50
C HIS A 59 26.54 44.99 -61.08
N ALA A 60 25.97 46.19 -60.90
CA ALA A 60 25.72 46.75 -59.57
C ALA A 60 24.80 45.86 -58.72
N CYS A 61 23.76 45.28 -59.33
CA CYS A 61 22.85 44.37 -58.63
C CYS A 61 23.54 43.05 -58.20
N GLN A 62 24.51 42.57 -58.99
CA GLN A 62 25.30 41.40 -58.61
C GLN A 62 26.25 41.69 -57.45
N ASP A 63 26.89 42.87 -57.45
CA ASP A 63 27.78 43.30 -56.37
C ASP A 63 27.00 43.48 -55.05
N ASP A 64 25.81 44.09 -55.10
CA ASP A 64 24.93 44.22 -53.93
C ASP A 64 24.49 42.86 -53.37
N ALA A 65 24.17 41.90 -54.25
CA ALA A 65 23.81 40.54 -53.85
C ALA A 65 24.99 39.80 -53.22
N ALA A 66 26.20 39.97 -53.76
CA ALA A 66 27.43 39.40 -53.19
C ALA A 66 27.72 39.98 -51.80
N ALA A 67 27.60 41.30 -51.63
CA ALA A 67 27.79 41.96 -50.34
C ALA A 67 26.72 41.54 -49.31
N ALA A 68 25.46 41.36 -49.74
CA ALA A 68 24.40 40.85 -48.87
C ALA A 68 24.64 39.41 -48.42
N LEU A 69 25.17 38.56 -49.30
CA LEU A 69 25.53 37.18 -48.97
C LEU A 69 26.73 37.11 -48.00
N GLU A 70 27.73 37.96 -48.17
CA GLU A 70 28.91 38.00 -47.30
C GLU A 70 28.57 38.56 -45.90
N THR A 71 27.68 39.55 -45.82
CA THR A 71 27.11 40.02 -44.54
C THR A 71 26.22 38.98 -43.86
N LEU A 72 25.49 38.16 -44.63
CA LEU A 72 24.75 37.02 -44.07
C LEU A 72 25.69 35.91 -43.58
N ALA A 73 26.74 35.60 -44.35
CA ALA A 73 27.73 34.57 -44.02
C ALA A 73 28.56 34.94 -42.78
N SER A 74 28.81 36.23 -42.57
CA SER A 74 29.48 36.76 -41.38
C SER A 74 28.56 36.97 -40.18
N SER A 75 27.24 36.79 -40.34
CA SER A 75 26.27 36.91 -39.26
C SER A 75 26.40 35.74 -38.26
N PRO A 76 26.48 36.01 -36.95
CA PRO A 76 26.59 34.99 -35.91
C PRO A 76 25.36 34.06 -35.80
N ALA A 77 24.27 34.35 -36.52
CA ALA A 77 23.12 33.44 -36.64
C ALA A 77 23.47 32.12 -37.33
N LEU A 78 24.50 32.09 -38.20
CA LEU A 78 24.98 30.87 -38.88
C LEU A 78 25.94 30.03 -38.02
N GLN A 79 26.45 30.56 -36.89
CA GLN A 79 27.21 29.76 -35.91
C GLN A 79 26.30 28.97 -34.97
N LEU A 80 25.02 29.34 -34.91
CA LEU A 80 23.96 28.61 -34.24
C LEU A 80 23.35 27.57 -35.19
N THR A 81 24.18 26.76 -35.85
CA THR A 81 23.66 25.65 -36.65
C THR A 81 22.94 24.66 -35.73
N PRO A 82 21.79 24.10 -36.16
CA PRO A 82 21.05 23.13 -35.37
C PRO A 82 21.91 21.92 -34.98
N GLU A 83 22.93 21.58 -35.77
CA GLU A 83 23.93 20.55 -35.46
C GLU A 83 24.85 20.93 -34.28
N ALA A 84 25.30 22.19 -34.21
CA ALA A 84 26.14 22.67 -33.11
C ALA A 84 25.34 22.79 -31.79
N ILE A 85 24.08 23.22 -31.89
CA ILE A 85 23.14 23.28 -30.75
C ILE A 85 22.80 21.86 -30.27
N ALA A 86 22.51 20.92 -31.19
CA ALA A 86 22.25 19.53 -30.84
C ALA A 86 23.46 18.87 -30.18
N GLY A 87 24.67 19.12 -30.68
CA GLY A 87 25.91 18.62 -30.08
C GLY A 87 26.13 19.15 -28.66
N GLN A 88 25.93 20.45 -28.43
CA GLN A 88 26.04 21.03 -27.09
C GLN A 88 24.97 20.52 -26.13
N ILE A 89 23.73 20.33 -26.59
CA ILE A 89 22.66 19.74 -25.78
C ILE A 89 22.98 18.29 -25.43
N TYR A 90 23.51 17.49 -26.36
CA TYR A 90 23.88 16.09 -26.11
C TYR A 90 25.01 15.98 -25.07
N HIS A 91 26.02 16.85 -25.16
CA HIS A 91 27.12 16.86 -24.20
C HIS A 91 26.72 17.43 -22.82
N ALA A 92 25.79 18.39 -22.77
CA ALA A 92 25.25 18.92 -21.52
C ALA A 92 24.28 17.92 -20.85
N THR A 93 23.43 17.24 -21.63
CA THR A 93 22.50 16.20 -21.12
C THR A 93 23.24 14.94 -20.69
N ALA A 94 24.31 14.52 -21.38
CA ALA A 94 25.15 13.41 -20.93
C ALA A 94 25.82 13.69 -19.57
N ARG A 95 26.34 14.91 -19.36
CA ARG A 95 26.91 15.32 -18.07
C ARG A 95 25.87 15.50 -16.97
N ALA A 96 24.68 16.00 -17.30
CA ALA A 96 23.57 16.09 -16.32
C ALA A 96 23.05 14.71 -15.90
N SER A 97 22.96 13.77 -16.84
CA SER A 97 22.50 12.40 -16.59
C SER A 97 23.44 11.62 -15.67
N GLU A 98 24.75 11.85 -15.77
CA GLU A 98 25.75 11.17 -14.93
C GLU A 98 25.65 11.63 -13.47
N VAL A 99 25.41 12.92 -13.24
CA VAL A 99 25.23 13.51 -11.90
C VAL A 99 23.89 13.04 -11.29
N GLU A 100 22.82 12.97 -12.08
CA GLU A 100 21.54 12.43 -11.62
C GLU A 100 21.65 10.95 -11.21
N ARG A 101 22.35 10.12 -11.99
CA ARG A 101 22.52 8.69 -11.68
C ARG A 101 23.24 8.45 -10.35
N GLN A 102 24.22 9.28 -10.00
CA GLN A 102 24.94 9.16 -8.72
C GLN A 102 24.04 9.51 -7.54
N HIS A 103 23.21 10.55 -7.66
CA HIS A 103 22.25 10.93 -6.61
C HIS A 103 21.12 9.90 -6.46
N PHE A 104 20.61 9.32 -7.55
CA PHE A 104 19.61 8.25 -7.50
C PHE A 104 20.18 6.93 -6.94
N GLY A 105 21.46 6.63 -7.20
CA GLY A 105 22.13 5.46 -6.62
C GLY A 105 22.24 5.55 -5.10
N ALA A 106 22.67 6.70 -4.58
CA ALA A 106 22.75 6.94 -3.14
C ALA A 106 21.37 6.88 -2.47
N ALA A 107 20.35 7.49 -3.09
CA ALA A 107 18.97 7.44 -2.60
C ALA A 107 18.38 6.02 -2.58
N ARG A 108 18.71 5.18 -3.57
CA ARG A 108 18.29 3.76 -3.59
C ARG A 108 18.93 2.95 -2.47
N ILE A 109 20.22 3.14 -2.22
CA ILE A 109 20.93 2.44 -1.14
C ILE A 109 20.36 2.82 0.24
N ASP A 110 20.02 4.10 0.42
CA ASP A 110 19.40 4.59 1.65
C ASP A 110 17.98 4.03 1.83
N LEU A 111 17.20 3.98 0.75
CA LEU A 111 15.86 3.39 0.75
C LEU A 111 15.90 1.88 1.05
N ASP A 112 16.82 1.13 0.44
CA ASP A 112 16.99 -0.30 0.70
C ASP A 112 17.40 -0.57 2.15
N ARG A 113 18.31 0.23 2.73
CA ARG A 113 18.65 0.13 4.15
C ARG A 113 17.44 0.39 5.05
N THR A 114 16.64 1.38 4.70
CA THR A 114 15.43 1.74 5.46
C THR A 114 14.40 0.62 5.39
N VAL A 115 14.18 0.02 4.21
CA VAL A 115 13.29 -1.14 4.01
C VAL A 115 13.76 -2.35 4.80
N LEU A 116 15.06 -2.65 4.80
CA LEU A 116 15.62 -3.75 5.57
C LEU A 116 15.44 -3.54 7.08
N THR A 117 15.65 -2.31 7.56
CA THR A 117 15.49 -1.96 8.98
C THR A 117 14.02 -2.05 9.41
N ILE A 118 13.09 -1.56 8.57
CA ILE A 118 11.65 -1.69 8.83
C ILE A 118 11.23 -3.17 8.84
N ASN A 119 11.71 -3.97 7.90
CA ASN A 119 11.38 -5.39 7.84
C ASN A 119 11.89 -6.13 9.08
N ASP A 120 13.09 -5.81 9.56
CA ASP A 120 13.64 -6.40 10.80
C ASP A 120 12.83 -5.99 12.04
N ILE A 121 12.46 -4.70 12.16
CA ILE A 121 11.59 -4.21 13.24
C ILE A 121 10.21 -4.88 13.19
N VAL A 122 9.58 -4.98 12.01
CA VAL A 122 8.27 -5.63 11.86
C VAL A 122 8.34 -7.12 12.21
N GLN A 123 9.38 -7.82 11.75
CA GLN A 123 9.64 -9.22 12.11
C GLN A 123 9.88 -9.40 13.61
N SER A 124 10.49 -8.42 14.29
CA SER A 124 10.70 -8.43 15.74
C SER A 124 9.38 -8.23 16.51
N ILE A 125 8.51 -7.33 16.05
CA ILE A 125 7.22 -7.03 16.68
C ILE A 125 6.26 -8.21 16.54
N LEU A 126 6.19 -8.82 15.34
CA LEU A 126 5.35 -9.99 15.10
C LEU A 126 5.76 -11.18 15.99
N ARG A 127 7.07 -11.40 16.18
CA ARG A 127 7.60 -12.43 17.09
C ARG A 127 7.29 -12.11 18.56
N GLY A 128 7.42 -10.84 18.97
CA GLY A 128 7.08 -10.40 20.33
C GLY A 128 5.60 -10.60 20.68
N LEU A 129 4.69 -10.27 19.75
CA LEU A 129 3.25 -10.47 19.94
C LEU A 129 2.88 -11.95 20.04
N GLN A 130 3.50 -12.81 19.24
CA GLN A 130 3.28 -14.25 19.30
C GLN A 130 3.74 -14.83 20.65
N GLN A 131 4.90 -14.38 21.17
CA GLN A 131 5.40 -14.78 22.48
C GLN A 131 4.49 -14.31 23.62
N LEU A 132 4.05 -13.04 23.59
CA LEU A 132 3.09 -12.49 24.56
C LEU A 132 1.76 -13.24 24.53
N ARG A 133 1.30 -13.70 23.36
CA ARG A 133 0.09 -14.51 23.23
C ARG A 133 0.23 -15.87 23.90
N TRP A 134 1.36 -16.57 23.70
CA TRP A 134 1.62 -17.84 24.38
C TRP A 134 1.79 -17.68 25.89
N LEU A 135 2.45 -16.62 26.34
CA LEU A 135 2.54 -16.27 27.77
C LEU A 135 1.16 -15.97 28.35
N GLY A 136 0.32 -15.24 27.63
CA GLY A 136 -1.06 -14.96 28.02
C GLY A 136 -1.91 -16.23 28.13
N VAL A 137 -1.77 -17.15 27.17
CA VAL A 137 -2.45 -18.45 27.21
C VAL A 137 -1.95 -19.30 28.38
N ALA A 138 -0.63 -19.38 28.60
CA ALA A 138 -0.06 -20.11 29.72
C ALA A 138 -0.50 -19.54 31.08
N ALA A 139 -0.54 -18.20 31.21
CA ALA A 139 -1.05 -17.54 32.40
C ALA A 139 -2.54 -17.82 32.61
N ALA A 140 -3.36 -17.74 31.55
CA ALA A 140 -4.79 -18.05 31.63
C ALA A 140 -5.03 -19.51 32.04
N ILE A 141 -4.29 -20.47 31.46
CA ILE A 141 -4.36 -21.88 31.86
C ILE A 141 -3.95 -22.03 33.33
N GLY A 142 -2.85 -21.40 33.76
CA GLY A 142 -2.41 -21.45 35.16
C GLY A 142 -3.47 -20.93 36.14
N VAL A 143 -4.14 -19.83 35.81
CA VAL A 143 -5.24 -19.28 36.61
C VAL A 143 -6.44 -20.23 36.66
N VAL A 144 -6.86 -20.77 35.51
CA VAL A 144 -7.99 -21.70 35.42
C VAL A 144 -7.70 -22.99 36.18
N THR A 145 -6.51 -23.56 36.00
CA THR A 145 -6.05 -24.75 36.72
C THR A 145 -5.96 -24.49 38.22
N GLY A 146 -5.39 -23.36 38.64
CA GLY A 146 -5.32 -22.98 40.06
C GLY A 146 -6.71 -22.83 40.69
N PHE A 147 -7.66 -22.21 39.98
CA PHE A 147 -9.03 -22.06 40.43
C PHE A 147 -9.76 -23.41 40.54
N LEU A 148 -9.62 -24.27 39.54
CA LEU A 148 -10.18 -25.63 39.55
C LEU A 148 -9.63 -26.46 40.72
N LEU A 149 -8.31 -26.43 40.93
CA LEU A 149 -7.70 -27.12 42.08
C LEU A 149 -8.18 -26.51 43.41
N GLY A 150 -8.30 -25.19 43.51
CA GLY A 150 -8.77 -24.52 44.72
C GLY A 150 -10.19 -24.93 45.13
N TRP A 151 -11.05 -25.31 44.19
CA TRP A 151 -12.40 -25.83 44.48
C TRP A 151 -12.43 -27.31 44.83
N VAL A 152 -11.62 -28.13 44.15
CA VAL A 152 -11.66 -29.59 44.31
C VAL A 152 -10.84 -30.07 45.50
N VAL A 153 -9.69 -29.44 45.76
CA VAL A 153 -8.76 -29.88 46.81
C VAL A 153 -9.37 -29.83 48.21
N PRO A 154 -10.10 -28.79 48.65
CA PRO A 154 -10.66 -28.74 50.01
C PRO A 154 -11.63 -29.89 50.28
N ASP A 155 -12.50 -30.22 49.32
CA ASP A 155 -13.50 -31.28 49.45
C ASP A 155 -12.88 -32.68 49.46
N VAL A 156 -11.80 -32.88 48.69
CA VAL A 156 -11.03 -34.14 48.72
C VAL A 156 -10.24 -34.28 50.02
N VAL A 157 -9.63 -33.18 50.51
CA VAL A 157 -8.91 -33.17 51.78
C VAL A 157 -9.86 -33.45 52.94
N ASP A 158 -11.06 -32.87 52.94
CA ASP A 158 -12.07 -33.12 53.97
C ASP A 158 -12.52 -34.59 54.02
N ARG A 159 -12.54 -35.29 52.88
CA ARG A 159 -12.87 -36.72 52.81
C ARG A 159 -11.70 -37.67 53.08
N ALA A 160 -10.45 -37.19 52.99
CA ALA A 160 -9.25 -38.01 53.11
C ALA A 160 -8.58 -37.91 54.49
N VAL A 161 -8.97 -36.93 55.31
CA VAL A 161 -8.39 -36.73 56.64
C VAL A 161 -8.92 -37.82 57.61
N PRO A 162 -8.03 -38.48 58.38
CA PRO A 162 -8.44 -39.44 59.42
C PRO A 162 -9.27 -38.77 60.52
N GLU A 163 -10.29 -39.46 61.04
CA GLU A 163 -11.20 -38.95 62.08
C GLU A 163 -10.46 -38.47 63.35
N GLY A 164 -9.28 -39.01 63.66
CA GLY A 164 -8.48 -38.60 64.83
C GLY A 164 -7.85 -37.20 64.73
N TRP A 165 -7.83 -36.57 63.56
CA TRP A 165 -7.21 -35.25 63.38
C TRP A 165 -8.13 -34.10 63.85
N HIS A 166 -9.46 -34.31 63.95
CA HIS A 166 -10.44 -33.27 64.32
C HIS A 166 -10.34 -31.97 63.50
N TRP A 167 -9.75 -32.06 62.29
CA TRP A 167 -9.54 -30.93 61.39
C TRP A 167 -10.84 -30.22 61.00
N PRO A 168 -11.95 -30.90 60.63
CA PRO A 168 -13.18 -30.19 60.28
C PRO A 168 -13.80 -29.47 61.48
N GLU A 169 -13.67 -30.00 62.69
CA GLU A 169 -14.13 -29.38 63.94
C GLU A 169 -13.29 -28.14 64.29
N GLU A 170 -11.96 -28.21 64.18
CA GLU A 170 -11.07 -27.05 64.37
C GLU A 170 -11.29 -25.97 63.30
N ARG A 171 -11.52 -26.39 62.05
CA ARG A 171 -11.83 -25.47 60.95
C ARG A 171 -13.19 -24.78 61.18
N ALA A 172 -14.19 -25.51 61.66
CA ALA A 172 -15.47 -24.93 62.04
C ALA A 172 -15.34 -23.91 63.19
N ALA A 173 -14.59 -24.26 64.23
CA ALA A 173 -14.35 -23.38 65.38
C ALA A 173 -13.61 -22.09 64.97
N SER A 174 -12.59 -22.21 64.14
CA SER A 174 -11.84 -21.07 63.61
C SER A 174 -12.66 -20.18 62.66
N LEU A 175 -13.47 -20.76 61.77
CA LEU A 175 -14.39 -20.00 60.90
C LEU A 175 -15.45 -19.23 61.69
N LEU A 176 -15.94 -19.81 62.79
CA LEU A 176 -16.92 -19.18 63.67
C LEU A 176 -16.28 -18.27 64.73
N GLN A 177 -14.94 -18.19 64.77
CA GLN A 177 -14.12 -17.48 65.77
C GLN A 177 -14.60 -17.74 67.20
N ARG A 178 -14.87 -19.01 67.50
CA ARG A 178 -15.39 -19.48 68.80
C ARG A 178 -14.61 -20.69 69.26
N ASP A 179 -14.66 -20.98 70.55
CA ASP A 179 -14.20 -22.27 71.06
C ASP A 179 -15.06 -23.42 70.48
N GLY A 180 -14.53 -24.65 70.53
CA GLY A 180 -15.20 -25.82 69.96
C GLY A 180 -16.58 -26.09 70.58
N TRP A 181 -16.76 -25.78 71.87
CA TRP A 181 -18.03 -25.99 72.56
C TRP A 181 -19.08 -24.97 72.12
N ALA A 182 -18.77 -23.66 72.18
CA ALA A 182 -19.68 -22.61 71.73
C ALA A 182 -20.00 -22.72 70.22
N THR A 183 -19.06 -23.24 69.43
CA THR A 183 -19.28 -23.59 68.03
C THR A 183 -20.32 -24.70 67.87
N GLY A 184 -20.19 -25.79 68.63
CA GLY A 184 -21.16 -26.88 68.64
C GLY A 184 -22.55 -26.43 69.07
N GLU A 185 -22.67 -25.63 70.14
CA GLU A 185 -23.95 -25.07 70.57
C GLU A 185 -24.60 -24.21 69.47
N ARG A 186 -23.80 -23.37 68.79
CA ARG A 186 -24.28 -22.52 67.70
C ARG A 186 -24.73 -23.34 66.50
N MET A 187 -24.00 -24.40 66.14
CA MET A 187 -24.38 -25.29 65.04
C MET A 187 -25.68 -26.03 65.33
N LEU A 188 -25.83 -26.58 66.54
CA LEU A 188 -27.08 -27.24 66.96
C LEU A 188 -28.26 -26.26 66.95
N GLN A 189 -28.06 -25.04 67.45
CA GLN A 189 -29.09 -23.99 67.48
C GLN A 189 -29.54 -23.58 66.07
N VAL A 190 -28.60 -23.44 65.12
CA VAL A 190 -28.91 -23.00 63.74
C VAL A 190 -29.47 -24.15 62.90
N SER A 191 -29.02 -25.39 63.14
CA SER A 191 -29.49 -26.56 62.39
C SER A 191 -30.93 -26.94 62.72
N ASP A 192 -31.30 -26.95 64.00
CA ASP A 192 -32.67 -27.23 64.45
C ASP A 192 -32.94 -26.55 65.81
N PRO A 193 -33.58 -25.36 65.81
CA PRO A 193 -33.81 -24.62 67.03
C PRO A 193 -34.78 -25.32 67.98
N GLN A 194 -35.74 -26.09 67.46
CA GLN A 194 -36.74 -26.78 68.28
C GLN A 194 -36.09 -27.97 69.01
N ARG A 195 -35.29 -28.76 68.30
CA ARG A 195 -34.54 -29.87 68.89
C ARG A 195 -33.47 -29.38 69.87
N TRP A 196 -32.81 -28.26 69.57
CA TRP A 196 -31.89 -27.62 70.51
C TRP A 196 -32.60 -27.19 71.80
N GLN A 197 -33.78 -26.60 71.68
CA GLN A 197 -34.56 -26.19 72.84
C GLN A 197 -34.99 -27.38 73.70
N ALA A 198 -35.46 -28.47 73.08
CA ALA A 198 -35.77 -29.71 73.79
C ALA A 198 -34.53 -30.30 74.50
N LEU A 199 -33.35 -30.24 73.89
CA LEU A 199 -32.11 -30.68 74.51
C LEU A 199 -31.73 -29.82 75.73
N ARG A 200 -31.86 -28.48 75.63
CA ARG A 200 -31.61 -27.57 76.76
C ARG A 200 -32.60 -27.80 77.89
N GLU A 201 -33.88 -28.02 77.58
CA GLU A 201 -34.90 -28.33 78.58
C GLU A 201 -34.56 -29.65 79.30
N ALA A 202 -34.21 -30.70 78.55
CA ALA A 202 -33.73 -31.96 79.14
C ALA A 202 -32.48 -31.77 80.01
N ALA A 203 -31.50 -30.98 79.54
CA ALA A 203 -30.30 -30.66 80.30
C ALA A 203 -30.61 -29.86 81.58
N SER A 204 -31.60 -28.96 81.55
CA SER A 204 -32.03 -28.21 82.74
C SER A 204 -32.70 -29.11 83.80
N VAL A 205 -33.48 -30.09 83.34
CA VAL A 205 -34.08 -31.11 84.22
C VAL A 205 -32.97 -31.99 84.83
N TRP A 206 -31.96 -32.37 84.04
CA TRP A 206 -30.80 -33.09 84.57
C TRP A 206 -30.06 -32.26 85.63
N ALA A 207 -29.74 -31.00 85.31
CA ALA A 207 -28.98 -30.11 86.19
C ALA A 207 -29.67 -29.87 87.55
N SER A 208 -30.99 -29.74 87.54
CA SER A 208 -31.79 -29.58 88.77
C SER A 208 -31.93 -30.88 89.59
N ASN A 209 -31.61 -32.04 89.00
CA ASN A 209 -31.80 -33.36 89.61
C ASN A 209 -30.51 -34.19 89.72
N VAL A 210 -29.32 -33.62 89.50
CA VAL A 210 -28.03 -34.35 89.43
C VAL A 210 -27.88 -35.36 90.58
N LYS A 211 -28.02 -34.92 91.84
CA LYS A 211 -27.85 -35.79 93.02
C LYS A 211 -28.87 -36.94 93.06
N ALA A 212 -30.14 -36.65 92.71
CA ALA A 212 -31.20 -37.65 92.72
C ALA A 212 -30.98 -38.69 91.60
N LEU A 213 -30.51 -38.24 90.43
CA LEU A 213 -30.21 -39.08 89.28
C LEU A 213 -28.94 -39.92 89.48
N GLU A 214 -27.87 -39.39 90.07
CA GLU A 214 -26.67 -40.17 90.42
C GLU A 214 -27.00 -41.27 91.43
N ALA A 215 -27.73 -40.94 92.51
CA ALA A 215 -28.17 -41.93 93.48
C ALA A 215 -29.11 -42.98 92.85
N CYS A 216 -29.94 -42.57 91.90
CA CYS A 216 -30.77 -43.45 91.10
C CYS A 216 -29.94 -44.43 90.26
N GLN A 217 -28.94 -43.93 89.53
CA GLN A 217 -28.04 -44.76 88.72
C GLN A 217 -27.26 -45.75 89.57
N GLN A 218 -26.78 -45.34 90.74
CA GLN A 218 -26.10 -46.25 91.67
C GLN A 218 -27.04 -47.37 92.16
N ARG A 219 -28.32 -47.06 92.44
CA ARG A 219 -29.31 -48.08 92.80
C ARG A 219 -29.63 -49.01 91.64
N ALA A 220 -29.74 -48.48 90.42
CA ALA A 220 -29.93 -49.26 89.21
C ALA A 220 -28.78 -50.25 88.99
N ALA A 221 -27.53 -49.76 89.13
CA ALA A 221 -26.32 -50.56 88.99
C ALA A 221 -26.23 -51.66 90.06
N LYS A 222 -26.56 -51.35 91.33
CA LYS A 222 -26.60 -52.34 92.41
C LYS A 222 -27.70 -53.38 92.25
N ALA A 223 -28.85 -52.99 91.69
CA ALA A 223 -29.98 -53.89 91.49
C ALA A 223 -29.90 -54.70 90.17
N GLY A 224 -28.99 -54.33 89.26
CA GLY A 224 -28.85 -54.96 87.94
C GLY A 224 -30.09 -54.82 87.04
N LYS A 225 -31.02 -53.91 87.38
CA LYS A 225 -32.29 -53.72 86.68
C LYS A 225 -32.72 -52.26 86.75
N GLY A 226 -33.61 -51.85 85.84
CA GLY A 226 -34.22 -50.51 85.86
C GLY A 226 -34.94 -50.24 87.19
N VAL A 227 -34.79 -49.02 87.71
CA VAL A 227 -35.42 -48.58 88.97
C VAL A 227 -36.21 -47.30 88.74
N ASN A 228 -37.34 -47.16 89.44
CA ASN A 228 -38.13 -45.94 89.39
C ASN A 228 -37.50 -44.85 90.28
N CYS A 229 -37.42 -43.64 89.73
CA CYS A 229 -36.82 -42.48 90.38
C CYS A 229 -37.70 -41.26 90.16
N SER A 230 -37.92 -40.51 91.24
CA SER A 230 -38.67 -39.27 91.21
C SER A 230 -37.74 -38.13 90.80
N ILE A 231 -38.15 -37.38 89.78
CA ILE A 231 -37.45 -36.19 89.31
C ILE A 231 -38.34 -34.97 89.54
N LEU A 232 -37.70 -33.83 89.81
CA LEU A 232 -38.33 -32.53 89.92
C LEU A 232 -38.40 -31.90 88.53
N VAL A 233 -39.61 -31.64 88.03
CA VAL A 233 -39.84 -30.95 86.76
C VAL A 233 -40.60 -29.66 87.08
N GLY A 234 -40.01 -28.49 86.77
CA GLY A 234 -40.63 -27.17 86.99
C GLY A 234 -40.14 -26.34 88.20
N GLY A 235 -38.95 -26.58 88.76
CA GLY A 235 -38.33 -25.76 89.83
C GLY A 235 -37.38 -24.66 89.30
N PRO A 236 -37.15 -23.55 90.05
CA PRO A 236 -37.03 -22.20 89.51
C PRO A 236 -35.76 -21.95 88.69
N GLN A 237 -35.95 -21.27 87.55
CA GLN A 237 -34.87 -20.52 86.91
C GLN A 237 -34.51 -19.34 87.83
N ARG A 238 -33.30 -19.33 88.38
CA ARG A 238 -32.65 -18.13 88.90
C ARG A 238 -31.46 -17.82 87.99
#